data_AF-A0A2G2MBT5-F1
#
_entry.id   AF-A0A2G2MBT5-F1
#
_cell.length_a   1.000
_cell.length_b   1.000
_cell.length_c   1.000
_cell.angle_alpha   90.00
_cell.angle_beta   90.00
_cell.angle_gamma   90.00
#
_symmetry.space_group_name_H-M   'P 1'
#
loop_
_entity.id
_entity.type
_entity.pdbx_description
1 polymer ?
#
loop_
_entity_poly.entity_id
_entity_poly.type
_entity_poly.pdbx_seq_one_letter_code
_entity_poly.pdbx_strand_id
1 'polypeptide(L)'
;MQKIVLVLFTILLSGCSLNTLFMQGEIDKVTVVKYTPYMKHHRAFLSRDHLKVIKNGGKYLYLYHQKNNDLAILLHRNKQYVLYNLSDPKQKALPLKTKRNNKYTYALKSFKRLGYRTISSPATKGFIVSVSHQRYKGVKTLLVEAKEYTRLLSLYKKAIRTYDASNIKNIKTKLPKVLISDYYMRYKKRASGHKQLTQLRIIAKKLELKGPALPKNPHAETVEEPEDKIAWYESKKKEAHKISAKEASIKLYQYHLKDAGLGELSLYLSKETTQGVLSHSQYNKLKQREKSLQEKKLISEGSLDELISAYKVNKKPKYKERIMSLMKEKQEHKKINLSPLEE
;
A
#
# COMPACT_ATOMS: atom_id res chain seq x y z
N MET A 1 -29.83 55.28 -10.51
CA MET A 1 -29.88 53.83 -10.84
C MET A 1 -28.74 53.35 -11.75
N GLN A 2 -28.28 54.11 -12.76
CA GLN A 2 -27.19 53.68 -13.66
C GLN A 2 -25.87 53.25 -12.98
N LYS A 3 -25.48 53.90 -11.86
CA LYS A 3 -24.24 53.55 -11.14
C LYS A 3 -24.30 52.18 -10.44
N ILE A 4 -25.50 51.68 -10.09
CA ILE A 4 -25.68 50.38 -9.42
C ILE A 4 -25.59 49.23 -10.44
N VAL A 5 -26.10 49.43 -11.65
CA VAL A 5 -26.04 48.46 -12.75
C VAL A 5 -24.60 48.20 -13.19
N LEU A 6 -23.76 49.24 -13.20
CA LEU A 6 -22.37 49.15 -13.64
C LEU A 6 -21.49 48.35 -12.65
N VAL A 7 -21.75 48.48 -11.34
CA VAL A 7 -21.08 47.67 -10.30
C VAL A 7 -21.47 46.19 -10.41
N LEU A 8 -22.76 45.89 -10.64
CA LEU A 8 -23.23 44.52 -10.85
C LEU A 8 -22.60 43.86 -12.09
N PHE A 9 -22.40 44.62 -13.16
CA PHE A 9 -21.73 44.13 -14.37
C PHE A 9 -20.23 43.85 -14.13
N THR A 10 -19.54 44.67 -13.34
CA THR A 10 -18.13 44.40 -12.99
C THR A 10 -17.96 43.14 -12.13
N ILE A 11 -18.92 42.83 -11.24
CA ILE A 11 -18.90 41.60 -10.42
C ILE A 11 -19.22 40.37 -11.28
N LEU A 12 -20.13 40.49 -12.24
CA LEU A 12 -20.45 39.41 -13.18
C LEU A 12 -19.30 39.13 -14.17
N LEU A 13 -18.59 40.16 -14.64
CA LEU A 13 -17.43 40.02 -15.54
C LEU A 13 -16.16 39.55 -14.81
N SER A 14 -16.05 39.76 -13.49
CA SER A 14 -14.96 39.20 -12.69
C SER A 14 -15.22 37.77 -12.16
N GLY A 15 -16.40 37.20 -12.47
CA GLY A 15 -16.79 35.83 -12.12
C GLY A 15 -15.99 34.70 -12.79
N CYS A 16 -15.08 34.99 -13.72
CA CYS A 16 -14.33 33.97 -14.46
C CYS A 16 -12.97 33.55 -13.88
N SER A 17 -12.49 34.07 -12.73
CA SER A 17 -11.15 33.68 -12.21
C SER A 17 -11.11 32.98 -10.84
N LEU A 18 -12.26 32.70 -10.21
CA LEU A 18 -12.31 32.06 -8.88
C LEU A 18 -11.97 30.55 -8.85
N ASN A 19 -11.65 29.94 -9.98
CA ASN A 19 -11.29 28.51 -10.05
C ASN A 19 -9.91 28.13 -9.47
N THR A 20 -9.16 29.08 -8.88
CA THR A 20 -7.83 28.81 -8.31
C THR A 20 -7.82 28.53 -6.80
N LEU A 21 -8.94 28.70 -6.09
CA LEU A 21 -8.96 28.65 -4.62
C LEU A 21 -8.99 27.23 -3.99
N PHE A 22 -9.23 26.16 -4.77
CA PHE A 22 -9.50 24.84 -4.19
C PHE A 22 -8.40 23.76 -4.36
N MET A 23 -7.22 24.09 -4.87
CA MET A 23 -6.28 23.04 -5.38
C MET A 23 -4.87 23.03 -4.76
N GLN A 24 -4.64 23.71 -3.63
CA GLN A 24 -3.31 23.73 -2.97
C GLN A 24 -2.93 22.44 -2.21
N GLY A 25 -3.87 21.52 -1.96
CA GLY A 25 -3.64 20.40 -1.02
C GLY A 25 -2.68 19.29 -1.49
N GLU A 26 -2.37 19.20 -2.78
CA GLU A 26 -1.56 18.10 -3.35
C GLU A 26 -0.15 18.50 -3.78
N ILE A 27 0.08 19.79 -4.06
CA ILE A 27 1.42 20.29 -4.38
C ILE A 27 2.27 20.29 -3.11
N ASP A 28 3.53 19.91 -3.24
CA ASP A 28 4.48 19.78 -2.14
C ASP A 28 4.09 18.75 -1.07
N LYS A 29 3.24 17.80 -1.45
CA LYS A 29 2.84 16.67 -0.63
C LYS A 29 3.22 15.37 -1.31
N VAL A 30 3.66 14.40 -0.51
CA VAL A 30 3.88 13.03 -0.96
C VAL A 30 2.59 12.25 -0.77
N THR A 31 2.16 11.53 -1.80
CA THR A 31 0.94 10.73 -1.81
C THR A 31 1.25 9.26 -2.11
N VAL A 32 0.41 8.36 -1.60
CA VAL A 32 0.51 6.93 -1.91
C VAL A 32 -0.21 6.69 -3.23
N VAL A 33 0.50 6.13 -4.21
CA VAL A 33 -0.08 5.70 -5.49
C VAL A 33 -0.51 4.24 -5.42
N LYS A 34 0.36 3.38 -4.87
CA LYS A 34 0.10 1.94 -4.79
C LYS A 34 0.80 1.34 -3.58
N TYR A 35 0.12 0.41 -2.91
CA TYR A 35 0.68 -0.32 -1.79
C TYR A 35 0.50 -1.83 -2.00
N THR A 36 1.58 -2.60 -1.86
CA THR A 36 1.58 -4.06 -1.84
C THR A 36 2.50 -4.55 -0.73
N PRO A 37 2.40 -5.82 -0.28
CA PRO A 37 3.25 -6.34 0.80
C PRO A 37 4.76 -6.23 0.56
N TYR A 38 5.19 -6.09 -0.70
CA TYR A 38 6.59 -6.12 -1.13
C TYR A 38 7.04 -4.88 -1.92
N MET A 39 6.12 -3.94 -2.20
CA MET A 39 6.43 -2.72 -2.91
C MET A 39 5.46 -1.61 -2.53
N LYS A 40 6.01 -0.46 -2.16
CA LYS A 40 5.25 0.79 -1.96
C LYS A 40 5.61 1.76 -3.07
N HIS A 41 4.62 2.44 -3.62
CA HIS A 41 4.80 3.46 -4.65
C HIS A 41 4.24 4.78 -4.15
N HIS A 42 5.12 5.75 -4.01
CA HIS A 42 4.78 7.12 -3.64
C HIS A 42 5.02 8.06 -4.81
N ARG A 43 4.25 9.15 -4.84
CA ARG A 43 4.36 10.21 -5.83
C ARG A 43 4.32 11.57 -5.13
N ALA A 44 5.06 12.53 -5.65
CA ALA A 44 4.99 13.90 -5.18
C ALA A 44 5.09 14.86 -6.36
N PHE A 45 4.27 15.91 -6.33
CA PHE A 45 4.37 17.05 -7.25
C PHE A 45 5.00 18.22 -6.50
N LEU A 46 6.32 18.33 -6.55
CA LEU A 46 7.06 19.35 -5.80
C LEU A 46 7.21 20.61 -6.65
N SER A 47 6.74 21.77 -6.20
CA SER A 47 6.89 23.01 -6.97
C SER A 47 8.37 23.28 -7.24
N ARG A 48 8.69 23.55 -8.52
CA ARG A 48 10.03 23.88 -8.98
C ARG A 48 10.24 25.37 -9.19
N ASP A 49 9.26 26.19 -8.81
CA ASP A 49 9.41 27.64 -8.84
C ASP A 49 10.53 28.05 -7.88
N HIS A 50 11.43 28.90 -8.37
CA HIS A 50 12.62 29.35 -7.64
C HIS A 50 13.55 28.22 -7.14
N LEU A 51 13.52 27.05 -7.79
CA LEU A 51 14.41 25.94 -7.45
C LEU A 51 15.86 26.28 -7.81
N LYS A 52 16.74 26.24 -6.81
CA LYS A 52 18.16 26.57 -6.92
C LYS A 52 19.03 25.31 -6.95
N VAL A 53 20.22 25.44 -7.52
CA VAL A 53 21.26 24.42 -7.44
C VAL A 53 21.72 24.24 -5.99
N ILE A 54 21.98 23.00 -5.59
CA ILE A 54 22.46 22.63 -4.25
C ILE A 54 23.95 22.28 -4.29
N LYS A 55 24.33 21.29 -5.11
CA LYS A 55 25.70 20.78 -5.21
C LYS A 55 25.94 20.24 -6.62
N ASN A 56 27.11 20.54 -7.20
CA ASN A 56 27.57 20.01 -8.50
C ASN A 56 26.53 20.19 -9.63
N GLY A 57 25.88 21.36 -9.72
CA GLY A 57 24.82 21.62 -10.71
C GLY A 57 23.47 20.95 -10.42
N GLY A 58 23.41 19.98 -9.50
CA GLY A 58 22.20 19.28 -9.11
C GLY A 58 21.23 20.16 -8.32
N LYS A 59 19.94 20.11 -8.67
CA LYS A 59 18.85 20.87 -8.02
C LYS A 59 18.22 20.15 -6.81
N TYR A 60 18.59 18.89 -6.60
CA TYR A 60 18.10 18.08 -5.49
C TYR A 60 19.18 17.10 -5.01
N LEU A 61 19.05 16.64 -3.77
CA LEU A 61 19.88 15.58 -3.19
C LEU A 61 19.00 14.52 -2.53
N TYR A 62 19.43 13.26 -2.62
CA TYR A 62 18.79 12.18 -1.86
C TYR A 62 19.46 12.02 -0.50
N LEU A 63 18.63 11.96 0.52
CA LEU A 63 19.03 11.64 1.88
C LEU A 63 18.29 10.39 2.34
N TYR A 64 18.88 9.65 3.27
CA TYR A 64 18.32 8.41 3.77
C TYR A 64 18.49 8.31 5.28
N HIS A 65 17.42 7.92 5.96
CA HIS A 65 17.39 7.70 7.40
C HIS A 65 17.57 6.21 7.72
N GLN A 66 18.77 5.80 8.15
CA GLN A 66 19.11 4.38 8.28
C GLN A 66 18.26 3.61 9.28
N LYS A 67 17.87 4.24 10.40
CA LYS A 67 17.07 3.60 11.47
C LYS A 67 15.62 3.38 11.06
N ASN A 68 15.07 4.31 10.28
CA ASN A 68 13.66 4.28 9.88
C ASN A 68 13.46 3.68 8.49
N ASN A 69 14.55 3.50 7.72
CA ASN A 69 14.51 3.09 6.33
C ASN A 69 13.71 4.06 5.43
N ASP A 70 13.85 5.36 5.71
CA ASP A 70 13.15 6.42 4.98
C ASP A 70 14.06 7.05 3.92
N LEU A 71 13.55 7.15 2.70
CA LEU A 71 14.17 7.91 1.63
C LEU A 71 13.57 9.32 1.61
N ALA A 72 14.42 10.33 1.51
CA ALA A 72 14.01 11.72 1.39
C ALA A 72 14.69 12.43 0.21
N ILE A 73 14.04 13.47 -0.28
CA ILE A 73 14.59 14.39 -1.29
C ILE A 73 14.69 15.80 -0.70
N LEU A 74 15.88 16.38 -0.82
CA LEU A 74 16.20 17.73 -0.36
C LEU A 74 16.16 18.69 -1.55
N LEU A 75 15.36 19.74 -1.43
CA LEU A 75 15.26 20.83 -2.41
C LEU A 75 15.75 22.15 -1.79
N HIS A 76 16.26 23.06 -2.62
CA HIS A 76 16.57 24.43 -2.23
C HIS A 76 15.70 25.40 -3.01
N ARG A 77 14.74 26.04 -2.35
CA ARG A 77 13.79 26.98 -2.98
C ARG A 77 13.38 28.05 -1.99
N ASN A 78 12.97 29.22 -2.47
CA ASN A 78 12.44 30.32 -1.62
C ASN A 78 13.30 30.63 -0.37
N LYS A 79 14.64 30.65 -0.51
CA LYS A 79 15.59 30.89 0.60
C LYS A 79 15.43 29.89 1.77
N GLN A 80 15.05 28.65 1.45
CA GLN A 80 14.97 27.55 2.41
C GLN A 80 15.37 26.23 1.77
N TYR A 81 15.95 25.36 2.58
CA TYR A 81 16.12 23.95 2.26
C TYR A 81 14.90 23.20 2.77
N VAL A 82 14.24 22.42 1.93
CA VAL A 82 13.05 21.65 2.32
C VAL A 82 13.31 20.18 2.05
N LEU A 83 13.19 19.36 3.10
CA LEU A 83 13.35 17.92 3.03
C LEU A 83 11.97 17.25 3.00
N TYR A 84 11.69 16.50 1.94
CA TYR A 84 10.45 15.74 1.77
C TYR A 84 10.72 14.26 2.01
N ASN A 85 9.97 13.62 2.90
CA ASN A 85 10.05 12.17 3.10
C ASN A 85 9.23 11.45 2.00
N LEU A 86 9.92 10.70 1.14
CA LEU A 86 9.34 9.93 0.04
C LEU A 86 8.87 8.53 0.46
N SER A 87 9.14 8.11 1.69
CA SER A 87 8.71 6.84 2.29
C SER A 87 7.50 6.98 3.21
N ASP A 88 7.33 8.14 3.85
CA ASP A 88 6.21 8.44 4.76
C ASP A 88 5.42 9.69 4.31
N PRO A 89 4.28 9.51 3.63
CA PRO A 89 3.45 10.62 3.16
C PRO A 89 2.73 11.38 4.28
N LYS A 90 2.68 10.84 5.51
CA LYS A 90 2.08 11.52 6.66
C LYS A 90 3.04 12.53 7.27
N GLN A 91 4.35 12.32 7.10
CA GLN A 91 5.36 13.24 7.61
C GLN A 91 5.34 14.55 6.80
N LYS A 92 5.13 15.66 7.51
CA LYS A 92 5.23 16.99 6.91
C LYS A 92 6.66 17.26 6.44
N ALA A 93 6.79 17.98 5.33
CA ALA A 93 8.08 18.43 4.85
C ALA A 93 8.81 19.25 5.93
N LEU A 94 10.14 19.08 6.02
CA LEU A 94 10.96 19.73 7.05
C LEU A 94 11.68 20.93 6.43
N PRO A 95 11.21 22.17 6.67
CA PRO A 95 11.88 23.37 6.16
C PRO A 95 13.05 23.78 7.08
N LEU A 96 14.11 24.29 6.45
CA LEU A 96 15.25 24.91 7.11
C LEU A 96 15.57 26.23 6.41
N LYS A 97 15.28 27.35 7.08
CA LYS A 97 15.53 28.69 6.53
C LYS A 97 17.03 28.92 6.28
N THR A 98 17.37 29.49 5.14
CA THR A 98 18.75 29.90 4.83
C THR A 98 19.00 31.32 5.35
N LYS A 99 20.02 31.49 6.20
CA LYS A 99 20.62 32.81 6.46
C LYS A 99 21.62 33.13 5.34
N ARG A 100 21.97 34.41 5.14
CA ARG A 100 22.92 34.87 4.08
C ARG A 100 24.20 34.02 4.01
N ASN A 101 24.70 33.55 5.15
CA ASN A 101 25.96 32.81 5.23
C ASN A 101 25.79 31.28 5.33
N ASN A 102 24.57 30.76 5.35
CA ASN A 102 24.33 29.32 5.51
C ASN A 102 24.52 28.61 4.16
N LYS A 103 25.71 28.02 3.98
CA LYS A 103 25.98 27.09 2.87
C LYS A 103 25.11 25.82 3.02
N TYR A 104 24.92 25.09 1.92
CA TYR A 104 24.17 23.82 1.93
C TYR A 104 24.75 22.78 2.93
N THR A 105 26.05 22.88 3.24
CA THR A 105 26.71 22.04 4.25
C THR A 105 26.08 22.18 5.64
N TYR A 106 25.61 23.38 6.00
CA TYR A 106 24.86 23.61 7.23
C TYR A 106 23.55 22.81 7.23
N ALA A 107 22.81 22.84 6.12
CA ALA A 107 21.58 22.08 5.97
C ALA A 107 21.82 20.57 6.10
N LEU A 108 22.87 20.06 5.46
CA LEU A 108 23.25 18.64 5.59
C LEU A 108 23.64 18.28 7.03
N LYS A 109 24.34 19.14 7.76
CA LYS A 109 24.69 18.93 9.18
C LYS A 109 23.42 18.88 10.04
N SER A 110 22.46 19.77 9.81
CA SER A 110 21.17 19.79 10.51
C SER A 110 20.37 18.51 10.25
N PHE A 111 20.23 18.08 8.99
CA PHE A 111 19.52 16.84 8.68
C PHE A 111 20.27 15.58 9.14
N LYS A 112 21.61 15.59 9.18
CA LYS A 112 22.41 14.50 9.76
C LYS A 112 22.13 14.29 11.25
N ARG A 113 21.90 15.36 12.01
CA ARG A 113 21.48 15.28 13.43
C ARG A 113 20.10 14.65 13.58
N LEU A 114 19.23 14.85 12.58
CA LEU A 114 17.93 14.18 12.47
C LEU A 114 18.04 12.76 11.87
N GLY A 115 19.25 12.21 11.73
CA GLY A 115 19.51 10.85 11.25
C GLY A 115 19.57 10.68 9.72
N TYR A 116 19.33 11.74 8.94
CA TYR A 116 19.36 11.71 7.49
C TYR A 116 20.78 11.90 6.94
N ARG A 117 21.27 10.93 6.16
CA ARG A 117 22.60 10.99 5.52
C ARG A 117 22.45 11.02 4.00
N THR A 118 23.30 11.78 3.32
CA THR A 118 23.34 11.80 1.86
C THR A 118 23.70 10.43 1.31
N ILE A 119 23.04 10.02 0.23
CA ILE A 119 23.35 8.79 -0.49
C ILE A 119 23.68 9.10 -1.95
N SER A 120 24.56 8.32 -2.57
CA SER A 120 24.89 8.48 -3.99
C SER A 120 23.78 7.98 -4.90
N SER A 121 23.09 6.91 -4.53
CA SER A 121 22.01 6.33 -5.31
C SER A 121 20.93 5.69 -4.42
N PRO A 122 19.64 6.03 -4.62
CA PRO A 122 18.51 5.37 -3.96
C PRO A 122 18.47 3.85 -4.17
N ALA A 123 18.99 3.35 -5.30
CA ALA A 123 19.02 1.92 -5.64
C ALA A 123 19.79 1.10 -4.59
N THR A 124 20.85 1.66 -4.01
CA THR A 124 21.64 1.02 -2.94
C THR A 124 20.84 0.73 -1.68
N LYS A 125 19.74 1.46 -1.47
CA LYS A 125 18.80 1.29 -0.35
C LYS A 125 17.51 0.58 -0.77
N GLY A 126 17.43 0.06 -1.99
CA GLY A 126 16.25 -0.65 -2.49
C GLY A 126 15.11 0.26 -2.95
N PHE A 127 15.43 1.48 -3.39
CA PHE A 127 14.46 2.40 -3.97
C PHE A 127 14.75 2.61 -5.46
N ILE A 128 13.69 2.70 -6.26
CA ILE A 128 13.76 3.25 -7.61
C ILE A 128 13.06 4.59 -7.60
N VAL A 129 13.78 5.62 -8.02
CA VAL A 129 13.25 6.98 -8.06
C VAL A 129 13.37 7.51 -9.48
N SER A 130 12.29 8.10 -9.99
CA SER A 130 12.29 8.90 -11.19
C SER A 130 11.89 10.33 -10.84
N VAL A 131 12.61 11.28 -11.41
CA VAL A 131 12.30 12.71 -11.30
C VAL A 131 12.13 13.24 -12.72
N SER A 132 10.98 13.85 -12.99
CA SER A 132 10.67 14.43 -14.28
C SER A 132 10.07 15.82 -14.12
N HIS A 133 10.23 16.66 -15.14
CA HIS A 133 9.60 17.97 -15.19
C HIS A 133 8.17 17.82 -15.69
N GLN A 134 7.19 18.33 -14.96
CA GLN A 134 5.79 18.33 -15.38
C GLN A 134 5.12 19.65 -15.04
N ARG A 135 3.97 19.93 -15.67
CA ARG A 135 3.00 20.91 -15.16
C ARG A 135 1.86 20.14 -14.50
N TYR A 136 1.57 20.44 -13.25
CA TYR A 136 0.42 19.87 -12.54
C TYR A 136 -0.52 21.00 -12.16
N LYS A 137 -1.76 20.96 -12.68
CA LYS A 137 -2.77 22.01 -12.47
C LYS A 137 -2.22 23.42 -12.75
N GLY A 138 -1.49 23.58 -13.86
CA GLY A 138 -0.89 24.86 -14.29
C GLY A 138 0.44 25.22 -13.62
N VAL A 139 0.80 24.62 -12.48
CA VAL A 139 2.03 24.91 -11.74
C VAL A 139 3.20 24.07 -12.27
N LYS A 140 4.38 24.68 -12.41
CA LYS A 140 5.62 23.99 -12.79
C LYS A 140 6.10 23.13 -11.61
N THR A 141 6.20 21.82 -11.80
CA THR A 141 6.58 20.88 -10.73
C THR A 141 7.69 19.92 -11.16
N LEU A 142 8.37 19.36 -10.16
CA LEU A 142 9.09 18.10 -10.24
C LEU A 142 8.10 16.99 -9.89
N LEU A 143 7.75 16.14 -10.85
CA LEU A 143 7.09 14.87 -10.55
C LEU A 143 8.18 13.92 -10.04
N VAL A 144 8.08 13.56 -8.76
CA VAL A 144 8.94 12.58 -8.11
C VAL A 144 8.13 11.33 -7.88
N GLU A 145 8.54 10.21 -8.48
CA GLU A 145 7.97 8.90 -8.20
C GLU A 145 9.03 8.03 -7.50
N ALA A 146 8.66 7.45 -6.35
CA ALA A 146 9.54 6.61 -5.55
C ALA A 146 8.87 5.26 -5.32
N LYS A 147 9.53 4.20 -5.77
CA LYS A 147 9.13 2.80 -5.54
C LYS A 147 10.08 2.16 -4.55
N GLU A 148 9.57 1.83 -3.36
CA GLU A 148 10.30 1.16 -2.28
C GLU A 148 10.19 -0.37 -2.46
N TYR A 149 11.34 -1.05 -2.55
CA TYR A 149 11.46 -2.51 -2.64
C TYR A 149 12.30 -3.10 -1.50
N THR A 150 12.56 -2.36 -0.43
CA THR A 150 13.45 -2.70 0.70
C THR A 150 13.23 -4.11 1.25
N ARG A 151 11.99 -4.46 1.58
CA ARG A 151 11.61 -5.79 2.08
C ARG A 151 11.78 -6.88 1.03
N LEU A 152 11.42 -6.62 -0.23
CA LEU A 152 11.60 -7.60 -1.31
C LEU A 152 13.09 -7.85 -1.56
N LEU A 153 13.88 -6.79 -1.61
CA LEU A 153 15.31 -6.83 -1.80
C LEU A 153 16.00 -7.66 -0.72
N SER A 154 15.60 -7.51 0.56
CA SER A 154 16.18 -8.30 1.65
C SER A 154 15.86 -9.79 1.52
N LEU A 155 14.64 -10.16 1.11
CA LEU A 155 14.26 -11.55 0.84
C LEU A 155 15.07 -12.16 -0.30
N TYR A 156 15.23 -11.44 -1.41
CA TYR A 156 16.05 -11.90 -2.53
C TYR A 156 17.54 -12.02 -2.15
N LYS A 157 18.09 -11.04 -1.41
CA LYS A 157 19.47 -11.14 -0.91
C LYS A 157 19.66 -12.36 -0.01
N LYS A 158 18.71 -12.63 0.89
CA LYS A 158 18.74 -13.83 1.75
C LYS A 158 18.71 -15.10 0.88
N ALA A 159 17.75 -15.21 -0.04
CA ALA A 159 17.60 -16.37 -0.93
C ALA A 159 18.85 -16.63 -1.79
N ILE A 160 19.46 -15.58 -2.34
CA ILE A 160 20.71 -15.68 -3.12
C ILE A 160 21.86 -16.14 -2.24
N ARG A 161 22.01 -15.57 -1.04
CA ARG A 161 23.10 -15.89 -0.12
C ARG A 161 23.03 -17.32 0.42
N THR A 162 21.83 -17.81 0.72
CA THR A 162 21.61 -19.16 1.26
C THR A 162 21.33 -20.20 0.18
N TYR A 163 21.29 -19.79 -1.09
CA TYR A 163 20.85 -20.63 -2.21
C TYR A 163 19.51 -21.34 -1.93
N ASP A 164 18.54 -20.62 -1.38
CA ASP A 164 17.21 -21.15 -1.08
C ASP A 164 16.11 -20.20 -1.58
N ALA A 165 15.40 -20.63 -2.62
CA ALA A 165 14.34 -19.85 -3.24
C ALA A 165 12.95 -20.02 -2.58
N SER A 166 12.83 -20.85 -1.54
CA SER A 166 11.56 -21.19 -0.88
C SER A 166 10.70 -19.96 -0.57
N ASN A 167 11.29 -18.98 0.11
CA ASN A 167 10.62 -17.77 0.58
C ASN A 167 10.24 -16.77 -0.52
N ILE A 168 10.80 -16.91 -1.73
CA ILE A 168 10.51 -16.00 -2.84
C ILE A 168 9.71 -16.67 -3.97
N LYS A 169 9.56 -18.00 -3.93
CA LYS A 169 8.89 -18.81 -4.98
C LYS A 169 7.46 -18.36 -5.24
N ASN A 170 6.73 -17.92 -4.21
CA ASN A 170 5.32 -17.53 -4.34
C ASN A 170 5.11 -16.01 -4.45
N ILE A 171 6.17 -15.20 -4.37
CA ILE A 171 6.04 -13.74 -4.49
C ILE A 171 5.81 -13.37 -5.95
N LYS A 172 4.66 -12.73 -6.24
CA LYS A 172 4.29 -12.26 -7.58
C LYS A 172 4.98 -10.94 -7.97
N THR A 173 5.29 -10.10 -6.99
CA THR A 173 5.94 -8.80 -7.24
C THR A 173 7.34 -8.99 -7.83
N LYS A 174 7.58 -8.42 -9.01
CA LYS A 174 8.89 -8.45 -9.66
C LYS A 174 9.86 -7.49 -8.97
N LEU A 175 11.06 -7.98 -8.65
CA LEU A 175 12.17 -7.15 -8.16
C LEU A 175 12.97 -6.65 -9.37
N PRO A 176 13.13 -5.32 -9.55
CA PRO A 176 13.90 -4.79 -10.67
C PRO A 176 15.37 -5.20 -10.64
N LYS A 177 15.90 -5.59 -11.81
CA LYS A 177 17.27 -6.11 -11.99
C LYS A 177 18.34 -5.18 -11.43
N VAL A 178 18.18 -3.86 -11.65
CA VAL A 178 19.10 -2.81 -11.19
C VAL A 178 19.36 -2.82 -9.68
N LEU A 179 18.44 -3.39 -8.87
CA LEU A 179 18.61 -3.43 -7.41
C LEU A 179 19.42 -4.64 -6.92
N ILE A 180 19.60 -5.68 -7.76
CA ILE A 180 20.09 -6.99 -7.29
C ILE A 180 21.10 -7.68 -8.23
N SER A 181 21.25 -7.24 -9.48
CA SER A 181 22.09 -7.87 -10.50
C SER A 181 23.50 -8.18 -10.00
N ASP A 182 24.18 -7.19 -9.42
CA ASP A 182 25.58 -7.31 -9.00
C ASP A 182 25.73 -8.29 -7.84
N TYR A 183 24.74 -8.28 -6.93
CA TYR A 183 24.69 -9.22 -5.81
C TYR A 183 24.47 -10.64 -6.31
N TYR A 184 23.53 -10.84 -7.23
CA TYR A 184 23.27 -12.14 -7.85
C TYR A 184 24.52 -12.67 -8.57
N MET A 185 25.17 -11.86 -9.40
CA MET A 185 26.36 -12.26 -10.16
C MET A 185 27.52 -12.68 -9.25
N ARG A 186 27.71 -11.99 -8.11
CA ARG A 186 28.73 -12.35 -7.12
C ARG A 186 28.52 -13.76 -6.56
N TYR A 187 27.29 -14.12 -6.20
CA TYR A 187 26.98 -15.44 -5.64
C TYR A 187 26.87 -16.52 -6.73
N LYS A 188 26.44 -16.17 -7.94
CA LYS A 188 26.45 -17.08 -9.09
C LYS A 188 27.84 -17.65 -9.35
N LYS A 189 28.89 -16.81 -9.29
CA LYS A 189 30.29 -17.23 -9.48
C LYS A 189 30.81 -18.16 -8.37
N ARG A 190 30.18 -18.15 -7.19
CA ARG A 190 30.59 -18.93 -6.01
C ARG A 190 29.83 -20.24 -5.85
N ALA A 191 28.77 -20.45 -6.62
CA ALA A 191 27.98 -21.67 -6.54
C ALA A 191 28.66 -22.79 -7.34
N SER A 192 28.93 -23.92 -6.68
CA SER A 192 29.54 -25.10 -7.30
C SER A 192 28.62 -26.32 -7.26
N GLY A 193 27.79 -26.45 -6.22
CA GLY A 193 26.92 -27.61 -6.05
C GLY A 193 25.67 -27.59 -6.92
N HIS A 194 25.26 -28.76 -7.45
CA HIS A 194 24.06 -28.90 -8.27
C HIS A 194 22.81 -28.30 -7.59
N LYS A 195 22.60 -28.56 -6.30
CA LYS A 195 21.49 -27.98 -5.51
C LYS A 195 21.52 -26.45 -5.51
N GLN A 196 22.69 -25.84 -5.34
CA GLN A 196 22.84 -24.38 -5.34
C GLN A 196 22.55 -23.79 -6.72
N LEU A 197 23.07 -24.41 -7.78
CA LEU A 197 22.85 -23.98 -9.16
C LEU A 197 21.36 -24.07 -9.55
N THR A 198 20.67 -25.13 -9.13
CA THR A 198 19.22 -25.28 -9.33
C THR A 198 18.43 -24.18 -8.64
N GLN A 199 18.77 -23.86 -7.38
CA GLN A 199 18.12 -22.77 -6.64
C GLN A 199 18.40 -21.41 -7.27
N LEU A 200 19.65 -21.16 -7.69
CA LEU A 200 20.00 -19.95 -8.44
C LEU A 200 19.28 -19.85 -9.79
N ARG A 201 18.97 -20.96 -10.47
CA ARG A 201 18.20 -20.96 -11.71
C ARG A 201 16.75 -20.53 -11.46
N ILE A 202 16.13 -20.98 -10.37
CA ILE A 202 14.80 -20.52 -9.94
C ILE A 202 14.82 -19.01 -9.65
N ILE A 203 15.82 -18.55 -8.90
CA ILE A 203 16.00 -17.12 -8.57
C ILE A 203 16.24 -16.30 -9.85
N ALA A 204 17.08 -16.79 -10.78
CA ALA A 204 17.36 -16.13 -12.05
C ALA A 204 16.10 -15.96 -12.90
N LYS A 205 15.29 -17.02 -13.01
CA LYS A 205 14.02 -16.98 -13.74
C LYS A 205 13.09 -15.91 -13.18
N LYS A 206 12.99 -15.81 -11.85
CA LYS A 206 12.20 -14.78 -11.14
C LYS A 206 12.69 -13.36 -11.39
N LEU A 207 14.02 -13.19 -11.50
CA LEU A 207 14.66 -11.91 -11.77
C LEU A 207 14.79 -11.61 -13.28
N GLU A 208 14.37 -12.52 -14.15
CA GLU A 208 14.60 -12.47 -15.60
C GLU A 208 16.10 -12.27 -15.96
N LEU A 209 16.99 -12.94 -15.21
CA LEU A 209 18.43 -12.95 -15.42
C LEU A 209 18.88 -14.25 -16.09
N LYS A 210 20.05 -14.23 -16.73
CA LYS A 210 20.68 -15.44 -17.26
C LYS A 210 21.10 -16.37 -16.11
N GLY A 211 20.42 -17.51 -15.99
CA GLY A 211 20.73 -18.54 -14.99
C GLY A 211 22.12 -19.17 -15.18
N PRO A 212 22.64 -19.90 -14.18
CA PRO A 212 23.82 -20.74 -14.37
C PRO A 212 23.48 -21.95 -15.27
N ALA A 213 24.49 -22.44 -16.00
CA ALA A 213 24.40 -23.75 -16.62
C ALA A 213 24.40 -24.82 -15.52
N LEU A 214 23.57 -25.85 -15.66
CA LEU A 214 23.66 -27.02 -14.79
C LEU A 214 24.77 -27.92 -15.37
N PRO A 215 25.63 -28.51 -14.53
CA PRO A 215 26.55 -29.55 -15.00
C PRO A 215 25.71 -30.65 -15.65
N LYS A 216 26.10 -31.07 -16.86
CA LYS A 216 25.53 -32.26 -17.50
C LYS A 216 25.80 -33.41 -16.55
N ASN A 217 24.75 -34.02 -16.02
CA ASN A 217 24.89 -35.08 -15.03
C ASN A 217 25.47 -36.31 -15.75
N PRO A 218 26.70 -36.77 -15.46
CA PRO A 218 27.32 -37.87 -16.19
C PRO A 218 26.70 -39.24 -15.90
N HIS A 219 25.80 -39.33 -14.91
CA HIS A 219 25.09 -40.56 -14.52
C HIS A 219 23.57 -40.46 -14.66
N ALA A 220 23.04 -39.51 -15.44
CA ALA A 220 21.67 -39.64 -15.93
C ALA A 220 21.68 -40.57 -17.16
N GLU A 221 22.10 -41.83 -16.95
CA GLU A 221 21.73 -42.91 -17.85
C GLU A 221 20.21 -43.02 -17.79
N THR A 222 19.63 -42.88 -18.97
CA THR A 222 18.22 -42.94 -19.28
C THR A 222 17.68 -44.31 -18.84
N VAL A 223 17.14 -44.38 -17.63
CA VAL A 223 16.04 -45.31 -17.39
C VAL A 223 14.82 -44.62 -17.97
N GLU A 224 14.56 -44.87 -19.25
CA GLU A 224 13.29 -44.52 -19.90
C GLU A 224 12.18 -45.32 -19.22
N GLU A 225 11.66 -44.79 -18.12
CA GLU A 225 10.38 -45.20 -17.59
C GLU A 225 9.31 -44.67 -18.58
N PRO A 226 8.46 -45.53 -19.15
CA PRO A 226 7.63 -45.18 -20.30
C PRO A 226 6.77 -43.95 -20.02
N GLU A 227 6.90 -42.92 -20.87
CA GLU A 227 6.28 -41.59 -20.72
C GLU A 227 4.76 -41.66 -20.46
N ASP A 228 4.10 -42.72 -20.94
CA ASP A 228 2.67 -42.98 -20.77
C ASP A 228 2.27 -43.26 -19.30
N LYS A 229 3.14 -43.86 -18.48
CA LYS A 229 2.85 -44.11 -17.06
C LYS A 229 2.98 -42.84 -16.23
N ILE A 230 3.95 -41.99 -16.53
CA ILE A 230 4.18 -40.72 -15.81
C ILE A 230 3.02 -39.75 -16.08
N ALA A 231 2.53 -39.66 -17.33
CA ALA A 231 1.38 -38.84 -17.69
C ALA A 231 0.09 -39.30 -16.98
N TRP A 232 -0.14 -40.61 -16.88
CA TRP A 232 -1.30 -41.18 -16.19
C TRP A 232 -1.29 -40.90 -14.68
N TYR A 233 -0.15 -41.08 -14.01
CA TYR A 233 0.00 -40.77 -12.58
C TYR A 233 -0.11 -39.27 -12.27
N GLU A 234 0.46 -38.40 -13.11
CA GLU A 234 0.30 -36.94 -12.95
C GLU A 234 -1.14 -36.47 -13.18
N SER A 235 -1.86 -37.08 -14.12
CA SER A 235 -3.28 -36.80 -14.39
C SER A 235 -4.15 -37.16 -13.18
N LYS A 236 -4.01 -38.39 -12.67
CA LYS A 236 -4.70 -38.87 -11.45
C LYS A 236 -4.42 -37.99 -10.23
N LYS A 237 -3.17 -37.57 -10.04
CA LYS A 237 -2.78 -36.69 -8.92
C LYS A 237 -3.38 -35.28 -9.04
N LYS A 238 -3.45 -34.72 -10.25
CA LYS A 238 -4.10 -33.43 -10.51
C LYS A 238 -5.63 -33.49 -10.27
N GLU A 239 -6.28 -34.61 -10.61
CA GLU A 239 -7.70 -34.84 -10.31
C GLU A 239 -7.98 -34.99 -8.81
N ALA A 240 -7.18 -35.78 -8.09
CA ALA A 240 -7.32 -35.94 -6.63
C ALA A 240 -7.17 -34.60 -5.88
N HIS A 241 -6.22 -33.76 -6.27
CA HIS A 241 -6.07 -32.42 -5.70
C HIS A 241 -7.25 -31.49 -6.04
N LYS A 242 -7.86 -31.63 -7.23
CA LYS A 242 -9.03 -30.84 -7.63
C LYS A 242 -10.28 -31.21 -6.82
N ILE A 243 -10.47 -32.50 -6.52
CA ILE A 243 -11.57 -33.00 -5.70
C ILE A 243 -11.41 -32.52 -4.25
N SER A 244 -10.23 -32.70 -3.66
CA SER A 244 -9.94 -32.25 -2.29
C SER A 244 -10.10 -30.73 -2.11
N ALA A 245 -9.65 -29.92 -3.09
CA ALA A 245 -9.84 -28.48 -3.06
C ALA A 245 -11.31 -28.06 -3.16
N LYS A 246 -12.12 -28.80 -3.94
CA LYS A 246 -13.56 -28.55 -4.05
C LYS A 246 -14.28 -28.86 -2.74
N GLU A 247 -13.97 -29.97 -2.08
CA GLU A 247 -14.54 -30.31 -0.77
C GLU A 247 -14.17 -29.29 0.31
N ALA A 248 -12.91 -28.84 0.34
CA ALA A 248 -12.48 -27.79 1.26
C ALA A 248 -13.25 -26.48 1.03
N SER A 249 -13.49 -26.12 -0.24
CA SER A 249 -14.27 -24.92 -0.58
C SER A 249 -15.73 -25.00 -0.13
N ILE A 250 -16.34 -26.19 -0.22
CA ILE A 250 -17.72 -26.43 0.22
C ILE A 250 -17.83 -26.33 1.74
N LYS A 251 -16.92 -26.98 2.48
CA LYS A 251 -16.87 -26.91 3.95
C LYS A 251 -16.68 -25.47 4.44
N LEU A 252 -15.78 -24.72 3.80
CA LEU A 252 -15.51 -23.33 4.14
C LEU A 252 -16.74 -22.43 3.88
N TYR A 253 -17.44 -22.64 2.75
CA TYR A 253 -18.68 -21.94 2.47
C TYR A 253 -19.77 -22.24 3.52
N GLN A 254 -19.95 -23.52 3.89
CA GLN A 254 -20.95 -23.92 4.88
C GLN A 254 -20.69 -23.28 6.26
N TYR A 255 -19.44 -23.27 6.71
CA TYR A 255 -19.04 -22.60 7.95
C TYR A 255 -19.39 -21.10 7.93
N HIS A 256 -19.03 -20.39 6.86
CA HIS A 256 -19.37 -18.96 6.75
C HIS A 256 -20.86 -18.68 6.55
N LEU A 257 -21.64 -19.66 6.11
CA LEU A 257 -23.08 -19.53 5.97
C LEU A 257 -23.84 -19.80 7.28
N LYS A 258 -23.29 -20.61 8.19
CA LYS A 258 -24.00 -21.02 9.41
C LYS A 258 -23.41 -20.41 10.67
N ASP A 259 -22.09 -20.51 10.83
CA ASP A 259 -21.46 -20.37 12.15
C ASP A 259 -20.64 -19.09 12.29
N ALA A 260 -20.01 -18.61 11.21
CA ALA A 260 -19.07 -17.49 11.31
C ALA A 260 -19.71 -16.21 11.89
N GLY A 261 -18.97 -15.51 12.75
CA GLY A 261 -19.40 -14.21 13.31
C GLY A 261 -19.39 -13.09 12.26
N LEU A 262 -19.96 -11.92 12.60
CA LEU A 262 -20.04 -10.78 11.68
C LEU A 262 -18.65 -10.34 11.17
N GLY A 263 -17.68 -10.20 12.08
CA GLY A 263 -16.33 -9.77 11.72
C GLY A 263 -15.62 -10.76 10.80
N GLU A 264 -15.73 -12.06 11.09
CA GLU A 264 -15.15 -13.13 10.30
C GLU A 264 -15.77 -13.22 8.90
N LEU A 265 -17.10 -13.12 8.81
CA LEU A 265 -17.82 -13.15 7.54
C LEU A 265 -17.46 -11.93 6.68
N SER A 266 -17.41 -10.74 7.28
CA SER A 266 -17.04 -9.51 6.56
C SER A 266 -15.59 -9.58 6.05
N LEU A 267 -14.67 -10.06 6.89
CA LEU A 267 -13.29 -10.31 6.49
C LEU A 267 -13.22 -11.32 5.33
N TYR A 268 -14.00 -12.42 5.40
CA TYR A 268 -14.06 -13.42 4.34
C TYR A 268 -14.58 -12.85 3.02
N LEU A 269 -15.65 -12.06 3.05
CA LEU A 269 -16.26 -11.43 1.87
C LEU A 269 -15.39 -10.32 1.26
N SER A 270 -14.56 -9.65 2.07
CA SER A 270 -13.65 -8.59 1.59
C SER A 270 -12.44 -9.10 0.80
N LYS A 271 -12.12 -10.40 0.88
CA LYS A 271 -10.99 -10.99 0.14
C LYS A 271 -11.35 -11.11 -1.35
N GLU A 272 -10.53 -10.54 -2.22
CA GLU A 272 -10.69 -10.64 -3.69
C GLU A 272 -10.81 -12.10 -4.16
N THR A 273 -10.10 -13.03 -3.51
CA THR A 273 -10.12 -14.45 -3.84
C THR A 273 -11.48 -15.10 -3.59
N THR A 274 -12.26 -14.60 -2.64
CA THR A 274 -13.56 -15.19 -2.26
C THR A 274 -14.59 -15.03 -3.37
N GLN A 275 -14.57 -13.91 -4.10
CA GLN A 275 -15.44 -13.68 -5.26
C GLN A 275 -15.14 -14.65 -6.41
N GLY A 276 -13.89 -15.08 -6.57
CA GLY A 276 -13.49 -16.02 -7.62
C GLY A 276 -13.73 -17.49 -7.28
N VAL A 277 -13.91 -17.83 -6.00
CA VAL A 277 -14.09 -19.23 -5.54
C VAL A 277 -15.58 -19.58 -5.38
N LEU A 278 -16.40 -18.62 -4.96
CA LEU A 278 -17.82 -18.84 -4.73
C LEU A 278 -18.63 -18.67 -6.01
N SER A 279 -19.69 -19.46 -6.17
CA SER A 279 -20.70 -19.15 -7.17
C SER A 279 -21.41 -17.84 -6.82
N HIS A 280 -21.95 -17.16 -7.83
CA HIS A 280 -22.68 -15.90 -7.64
C HIS A 280 -23.82 -16.04 -6.60
N SER A 281 -24.54 -17.17 -6.65
CA SER A 281 -25.60 -17.48 -5.68
C SER A 281 -25.06 -17.64 -4.25
N GLN A 282 -23.96 -18.38 -4.08
CA GLN A 282 -23.30 -18.56 -2.77
C GLN A 282 -22.84 -17.22 -2.18
N TYR A 283 -22.20 -16.38 -2.99
CA TYR A 283 -21.73 -15.07 -2.56
C TYR A 283 -22.90 -14.17 -2.11
N ASN A 284 -24.00 -14.15 -2.87
CA ASN A 284 -25.18 -13.35 -2.53
C ASN A 284 -25.84 -13.83 -1.23
N LYS A 285 -25.91 -15.15 -0.98
CA LYS A 285 -26.42 -15.70 0.29
C LYS A 285 -25.57 -15.25 1.48
N LEU A 286 -24.25 -15.29 1.35
CA LEU A 286 -23.34 -14.80 2.40
C LEU A 286 -23.49 -13.28 2.63
N LYS A 287 -23.66 -12.49 1.57
CA LYS A 287 -23.88 -11.03 1.69
C LYS A 287 -25.22 -10.70 2.36
N GLN A 288 -26.26 -11.48 2.09
CA GLN A 288 -27.54 -11.37 2.81
C GLN A 288 -27.38 -11.72 4.29
N ARG A 289 -26.64 -12.79 4.61
CA ARG A 289 -26.31 -13.15 5.99
C ARG A 289 -25.52 -12.05 6.70
N GLU A 290 -24.52 -11.47 6.05
CA GLU A 290 -23.73 -10.35 6.60
C GLU A 290 -24.64 -9.18 7.00
N LYS A 291 -25.55 -8.77 6.10
CA LYS A 291 -26.54 -7.72 6.41
C LYS A 291 -27.43 -8.08 7.60
N SER A 292 -27.87 -9.33 7.68
CA SER A 292 -28.68 -9.80 8.82
C SER A 292 -27.91 -9.76 10.14
N LEU A 293 -26.63 -10.14 10.13
CA LEU A 293 -25.76 -10.05 11.31
C LEU A 293 -25.48 -8.60 11.71
N GLN A 294 -25.27 -7.70 10.74
CA GLN A 294 -25.13 -6.26 11.01
C GLN A 294 -26.40 -5.69 11.66
N GLU A 295 -27.57 -6.05 11.15
CA GLU A 295 -28.85 -5.64 11.72
C GLU A 295 -29.05 -6.18 13.14
N LYS A 296 -28.73 -7.46 13.39
CA LYS A 296 -28.78 -8.05 14.74
C LYS A 296 -27.87 -7.30 15.72
N LYS A 297 -26.62 -7.06 15.32
CA LYS A 297 -25.64 -6.33 16.15
C LYS A 297 -26.13 -4.91 16.45
N LEU A 298 -26.66 -4.22 15.45
CA LEU A 298 -27.19 -2.87 15.61
C LEU A 298 -28.37 -2.85 16.60
N ILE A 299 -29.26 -3.83 16.56
CA ILE A 299 -30.39 -3.94 17.50
C ILE A 299 -29.93 -4.23 18.92
N SER A 300 -28.93 -5.09 19.11
CA SER A 300 -28.45 -5.49 20.44
C SER A 300 -27.56 -4.42 21.08
N GLU A 301 -26.60 -3.89 20.33
CA GLU A 301 -25.48 -3.07 20.84
C GLU A 301 -25.50 -1.62 20.33
N GLY A 302 -26.36 -1.30 19.36
CA GLY A 302 -26.38 0.02 18.72
C GLY A 302 -26.83 1.13 19.66
N SER A 303 -26.24 2.31 19.48
CA SER A 303 -26.69 3.51 20.16
C SER A 303 -28.07 3.98 19.66
N LEU A 304 -28.75 4.80 20.47
CA LEU A 304 -30.04 5.37 20.11
C LEU A 304 -30.00 6.12 18.77
N ASP A 305 -28.94 6.89 18.52
CA ASP A 305 -28.77 7.68 17.30
C ASP A 305 -28.54 6.81 16.06
N GLU A 306 -27.77 5.72 16.19
CA GLU A 306 -27.55 4.75 15.13
C GLU A 306 -28.84 4.01 14.77
N LEU A 307 -29.62 3.61 15.78
CA LEU A 307 -30.92 2.97 15.59
C LEU A 307 -31.93 3.91 14.89
N ILE A 308 -32.00 5.17 15.31
CA ILE A 308 -32.85 6.20 14.67
C ILE A 308 -32.44 6.39 13.21
N SER A 309 -31.13 6.49 12.96
CA SER A 309 -30.59 6.66 11.61
C SER A 309 -30.94 5.47 10.71
N ALA A 310 -30.81 4.24 11.22
CA ALA A 310 -31.21 3.04 10.48
C ALA A 310 -32.72 3.00 10.22
N TYR A 311 -33.55 3.32 11.21
CA TYR A 311 -35.01 3.38 11.06
C TYR A 311 -35.45 4.41 10.02
N LYS A 312 -34.79 5.58 9.96
CA LYS A 312 -35.09 6.61 8.93
C LYS A 312 -34.95 6.07 7.52
N VAL A 313 -33.98 5.18 7.28
CA VAL A 313 -33.70 4.61 5.96
C VAL A 313 -34.64 3.45 5.62
N ASN A 314 -34.86 2.52 6.55
CA ASN A 314 -35.51 1.24 6.23
C ASN A 314 -36.93 1.08 6.80
N LYS A 315 -37.35 1.96 7.73
CA LYS A 315 -38.67 1.98 8.37
C LYS A 315 -39.10 0.65 9.01
N LYS A 316 -38.17 -0.25 9.34
CA LYS A 316 -38.53 -1.56 9.93
C LYS A 316 -39.03 -1.41 11.37
N PRO A 317 -40.12 -2.10 11.77
CA PRO A 317 -40.73 -1.97 13.10
C PRO A 317 -39.77 -2.36 14.25
N LYS A 318 -38.90 -3.35 14.03
CA LYS A 318 -37.91 -3.81 15.04
C LYS A 318 -37.00 -2.69 15.58
N TYR A 319 -36.62 -1.73 14.74
CA TYR A 319 -35.83 -0.59 15.20
C TYR A 319 -36.66 0.36 16.04
N LYS A 320 -37.91 0.63 15.63
CA LYS A 320 -38.84 1.48 16.39
C LYS A 320 -39.06 0.92 17.80
N GLU A 321 -39.34 -0.38 17.90
CA GLU A 321 -39.50 -1.07 19.19
C GLU A 321 -38.27 -0.88 20.09
N ARG A 322 -37.06 -1.17 19.59
CA ARG A 322 -35.83 -1.03 20.36
C ARG A 322 -35.53 0.42 20.76
N ILE A 323 -35.78 1.39 19.86
CA ILE A 323 -35.65 2.83 20.14
C ILE A 323 -36.55 3.22 21.32
N MET A 324 -37.83 2.81 21.29
CA MET A 324 -38.77 3.11 22.36
C MET A 324 -38.35 2.48 23.70
N SER A 325 -37.87 1.24 23.69
CA SER A 325 -37.32 0.58 24.89
C SER A 325 -36.15 1.37 25.49
N LEU A 326 -35.15 1.76 24.68
CA LEU A 326 -33.99 2.53 25.15
C LEU A 326 -34.38 3.93 25.65
N MET A 327 -35.38 4.57 25.04
CA MET A 327 -35.91 5.86 25.52
C MET A 327 -36.59 5.71 26.88
N LYS A 328 -37.36 4.63 27.08
CA LYS A 328 -38.02 4.32 28.36
C LYS A 328 -36.98 4.03 29.46
N GLU A 329 -35.99 3.18 29.19
CA GLU A 329 -34.88 2.89 30.11
C GLU A 329 -34.16 4.18 30.56
N LYS A 330 -33.85 5.08 29.62
CA LYS A 330 -33.23 6.38 29.95
C LYS A 330 -34.14 7.27 30.81
N GLN A 331 -35.45 7.26 30.59
CA GLN A 331 -36.39 8.03 31.39
C GLN A 331 -36.51 7.47 32.82
N GLU A 332 -36.51 6.13 32.97
CA GLU A 332 -36.56 5.47 34.28
C GLU A 332 -35.28 5.71 35.08
N HIS A 333 -34.10 5.56 34.47
CA HIS A 333 -32.83 5.92 35.12
C HIS A 333 -32.78 7.39 35.56
N LYS A 334 -33.33 8.30 34.75
CA LYS A 334 -33.42 9.72 35.12
C LYS A 334 -34.35 9.95 36.31
N LYS A 335 -35.47 9.23 36.40
CA LYS A 335 -36.42 9.32 37.54
C LYS A 335 -35.83 8.76 38.83
N ILE A 336 -35.10 7.63 38.76
CA ILE A 336 -34.43 7.02 39.92
C ILE A 336 -33.37 7.97 40.49
N ASN A 337 -32.64 8.68 39.63
CA ASN A 337 -31.63 9.67 40.07
C ASN A 337 -32.23 11.00 40.57
N LEU A 338 -33.56 11.17 40.55
CA LEU A 338 -34.27 12.41 40.94
C LEU A 338 -35.26 12.19 42.11
N SER A 339 -35.20 11.04 42.79
CA SER A 339 -36.05 10.66 43.94
C SER A 339 -35.14 10.34 45.14
N PRO A 340 -35.35 10.92 46.33
CA PRO A 340 -34.70 12.16 46.76
C PRO A 340 -33.65 12.00 47.87
N LEU A 341 -32.76 12.99 47.93
CA LEU A 341 -32.16 13.55 49.15
C LEU A 341 -33.26 14.16 50.04
N GLU A 342 -34.17 13.33 50.54
CA GLU A 342 -35.04 13.67 51.67
C GLU A 342 -34.66 12.75 52.82
N GLU A 343 -33.66 13.18 53.59
CA GLU A 343 -33.57 13.09 55.05
C GLU A 343 -32.57 14.14 55.56
#